data_AF-A0A958QIS5-F1
#
_entry.id   AF-A0A958QIS5-F1
#
_cell.length_a   1.000
_cell.length_b   1.000
_cell.length_c   1.000
_cell.angle_alpha   90.00
_cell.angle_beta   90.00
_cell.angle_gamma   90.00
#
_symmetry.space_group_name_H-M   'P 1'
#
loop_
_entity.id
_entity.type
_entity.pdbx_description
1 polymer ?
#
loop_
_entity_poly.entity_id
_entity_poly.type
_entity_poly.pdbx_seq_one_letter_code
_entity_poly.pdbx_strand_id
1 'polypeptide(L)'
;MANFEMNKREQLQLTQCSDESQLEIGKTYPFLGIITEVFSRSGGQTFIKINDNITARVYPKSLEDDVETLREHAFETAIFNCRVVRKDPNILVECESIIFGEHPAYHA
;
A
#
# COMPACT_ATOMS: atom_id res chain seq x y z
N MET A 1 -11.84 35.59 22.21
CA MET A 1 -10.50 34.99 21.99
C MET A 1 -10.66 33.49 22.16
N ALA A 2 -10.82 32.76 21.05
CA ALA A 2 -11.03 31.32 21.08
C ALA A 2 -9.70 30.64 20.71
N ASN A 3 -9.16 29.88 21.65
CA ASN A 3 -7.98 29.05 21.46
C ASN A 3 -8.28 27.98 20.41
N PHE A 4 -7.65 28.08 19.26
CA PHE A 4 -7.53 26.99 18.29
C PHE A 4 -6.42 26.06 18.77
N GLU A 5 -6.71 25.28 19.82
CA GLU A 5 -5.91 24.09 20.13
C GLU A 5 -6.26 23.02 19.09
N MET A 6 -5.56 23.10 17.96
CA MET A 6 -5.60 22.13 16.88
C MET A 6 -5.06 20.80 17.41
N ASN A 7 -5.97 19.85 17.60
CA ASN A 7 -5.73 18.55 18.19
C ASN A 7 -4.73 17.77 17.32
N LYS A 8 -3.48 17.61 17.78
CA LYS A 8 -2.38 16.88 17.11
C LYS A 8 -2.65 15.37 16.89
N ARG A 9 -3.88 14.90 17.08
CA ARG A 9 -4.28 13.49 16.89
C ARG A 9 -4.95 13.21 15.53
N GLU A 10 -5.28 14.23 14.76
CA GLU A 10 -5.88 14.06 13.42
C GLU A 10 -4.86 13.99 12.28
N GLN A 11 -3.55 14.18 12.52
CA GLN A 11 -2.59 14.31 11.42
C GLN A 11 -1.87 13.04 10.96
N LEU A 12 -1.98 11.90 11.65
CA LEU A 12 -1.36 10.65 11.20
C LEU A 12 -2.22 9.45 11.63
N GLN A 13 -3.49 9.43 11.23
CA GLN A 13 -4.13 8.15 10.94
C GLN A 13 -3.55 7.61 9.63
N LEU A 14 -2.27 7.25 9.66
CA LEU A 14 -1.84 6.04 8.97
C LEU A 14 -2.58 4.95 9.74
N THR A 15 -3.85 4.74 9.39
CA THR A 15 -4.64 3.64 9.90
C THR A 15 -3.94 2.41 9.37
N GLN A 16 -2.98 1.90 10.15
CA GLN A 16 -2.77 0.47 10.24
C GLN A 16 -4.20 -0.06 10.37
N CYS A 17 -4.75 -0.61 9.28
CA CYS A 17 -6.05 -1.28 9.32
C CYS A 17 -5.84 -2.55 10.13
N SER A 18 -5.67 -2.37 11.44
CA SER A 18 -5.55 -3.42 12.43
C SER A 18 -6.86 -4.20 12.52
N ASP A 19 -7.97 -3.57 12.08
CA ASP A 19 -9.29 -4.16 11.99
C ASP A 19 -9.74 -4.28 10.53
N GLU A 20 -9.51 -5.46 9.93
CA GLU A 20 -10.04 -5.83 8.61
C GLU A 20 -11.57 -5.62 8.51
N SER A 21 -12.26 -5.64 9.65
CA SER A 21 -13.71 -5.40 9.78
C SER A 21 -14.14 -4.00 9.31
N GLN A 22 -13.28 -2.99 9.40
CA GLN A 22 -13.60 -1.60 9.07
C GLN A 22 -13.40 -1.23 7.59
N LEU A 23 -12.76 -2.10 6.81
CA LEU A 23 -12.56 -1.88 5.38
C LEU A 23 -13.88 -2.02 4.61
N GLU A 24 -14.22 -1.05 3.79
CA GLU A 24 -15.40 -1.10 2.92
C GLU A 24 -15.00 -1.35 1.46
N ILE A 25 -15.71 -2.27 0.80
CA ILE A 25 -15.49 -2.57 -0.62
C ILE A 25 -15.81 -1.31 -1.45
N GLY A 26 -14.93 -0.98 -2.38
CA GLY A 26 -15.03 0.18 -3.26
C GLY A 26 -14.38 1.44 -2.70
N LYS A 27 -13.98 1.47 -1.42
CA LYS A 27 -13.26 2.60 -0.82
C LYS A 27 -11.74 2.40 -0.91
N THR A 28 -11.03 3.53 -0.98
CA THR A 28 -9.57 3.60 -1.06
C THR A 28 -9.00 3.92 0.32
N TYR A 29 -7.98 3.17 0.73
CA TYR A 29 -7.29 3.33 2.00
C TYR A 29 -5.77 3.28 1.81
N PRO A 30 -5.01 4.02 2.61
CA PRO A 30 -3.56 3.85 2.67
C PRO A 30 -3.22 2.61 3.51
N PHE A 31 -2.45 1.71 2.95
CA PHE A 31 -1.87 0.56 3.65
C PHE A 31 -0.39 0.81 3.87
N LEU A 32 0.07 0.73 5.11
CA LEU A 32 1.50 0.71 5.43
C LEU A 32 1.98 -0.73 5.47
N GLY A 33 3.03 -1.05 4.73
CA GLY A 33 3.57 -2.41 4.73
C GLY A 33 4.82 -2.58 3.89
N ILE A 34 5.13 -3.84 3.61
CA ILE A 34 6.23 -4.23 2.73
C ILE A 34 5.71 -5.15 1.64
N ILE A 35 6.37 -5.12 0.48
CA ILE A 35 6.15 -6.11 -0.58
C ILE A 35 6.87 -7.40 -0.15
N THR A 36 6.12 -8.48 0.11
CA THR A 36 6.69 -9.79 0.49
C THR A 36 6.82 -10.72 -0.71
N GLU A 37 6.00 -10.53 -1.74
CA GLU A 37 6.01 -11.34 -2.96
C GLU A 37 5.54 -10.50 -4.15
N VAL A 38 6.19 -10.65 -5.30
CA VAL A 38 5.75 -10.09 -6.59
C VAL A 38 5.49 -11.24 -7.55
N PHE A 39 4.28 -11.35 -8.07
CA PHE A 39 3.90 -12.43 -8.98
C PHE A 39 2.96 -11.94 -10.08
N SER A 40 3.03 -12.58 -11.24
CA SER A 40 2.15 -12.26 -12.36
C SER A 40 1.11 -13.37 -12.54
N ARG A 41 -0.12 -13.01 -12.88
CA ARG A 41 -1.14 -13.97 -13.31
C ARG A 41 -1.32 -13.94 -14.82
N SER A 42 -1.87 -15.02 -15.37
CA SER A 42 -2.22 -15.13 -16.79
C SER A 42 -3.00 -13.89 -17.25
N GLY A 43 -2.53 -13.27 -18.35
CA GLY A 43 -3.10 -12.02 -18.86
C GLY A 43 -2.27 -10.76 -18.58
N GLY A 44 -1.00 -10.89 -18.19
CA GLY A 44 -0.06 -9.76 -18.08
C GLY A 44 -0.31 -8.84 -16.89
N GLN A 45 -1.08 -9.30 -15.89
CA GLN A 45 -1.39 -8.53 -14.69
C GLN A 45 -0.37 -8.82 -13.61
N THR A 46 0.19 -7.76 -13.02
CA THR A 46 1.11 -7.83 -11.89
C THR A 46 0.35 -7.75 -10.58
N PHE A 47 0.71 -8.63 -9.65
CA PHE A 47 0.20 -8.69 -8.29
C PHE A 47 1.36 -8.65 -7.31
N ILE A 48 1.12 -8.04 -6.17
CA ILE A 48 2.03 -8.03 -5.04
C ILE A 48 1.32 -8.55 -3.79
N LYS A 49 2.06 -9.18 -2.88
CA LYS A 49 1.63 -9.39 -1.51
C LYS A 49 2.17 -8.30 -0.61
N ILE A 50 1.27 -7.72 0.18
CA ILE A 50 1.59 -6.76 1.23
C ILE A 50 1.38 -7.46 2.57
N ASN A 51 2.41 -7.48 3.42
CA ASN A 51 2.38 -8.08 4.76
C ASN A 51 1.84 -9.54 4.79
N ASP A 52 2.04 -10.31 3.71
CA ASP A 52 1.57 -11.69 3.48
C ASP A 52 0.05 -11.95 3.45
N ASN A 53 -0.78 -11.01 3.90
CA ASN A 53 -2.22 -11.18 4.03
C ASN A 53 -3.04 -10.38 3.00
N ILE A 54 -2.47 -9.34 2.39
CA ILE A 54 -3.15 -8.50 1.40
C ILE A 54 -2.58 -8.80 0.02
N THR A 55 -3.44 -9.15 -0.93
CA THR A 55 -3.07 -9.24 -2.35
C THR A 55 -3.46 -7.93 -3.04
N ALA A 56 -2.49 -7.21 -3.59
CA ALA A 56 -2.75 -6.01 -4.36
C ALA A 56 -2.49 -6.25 -5.84
N ARG A 57 -3.46 -5.90 -6.68
CA ARG A 57 -3.29 -5.81 -8.13
C ARG A 57 -2.66 -4.46 -8.46
N VAL A 58 -1.51 -4.46 -9.12
CA VAL A 58 -0.81 -3.25 -9.52
C VAL A 58 -1.04 -3.02 -11.01
N TYR A 59 -1.40 -1.80 -11.36
CA TYR A 59 -1.45 -1.35 -12.74
C TYR A 59 -0.26 -0.43 -12.97
N PRO A 60 0.83 -0.90 -13.62
CA PRO A 60 1.95 -0.02 -13.91
C PRO A 60 1.46 1.12 -14.80
N LYS A 61 1.31 2.30 -14.22
CA LYS A 61 0.96 3.55 -14.92
C LYS A 61 2.20 4.41 -15.17
N SER A 62 3.27 4.16 -14.41
CA SER A 62 4.54 4.89 -14.42
C SER A 62 5.73 3.92 -14.44
N LEU A 63 6.93 4.40 -14.81
CA LEU A 63 8.18 3.61 -14.77
C LEU A 63 8.51 3.09 -13.35
N GLU A 64 8.13 3.86 -12.34
CA GLU A 64 8.35 3.54 -10.91
C GLU A 64 7.44 2.39 -10.42
N ASP A 65 6.39 2.05 -11.17
CA ASP A 65 5.50 0.93 -10.88
C ASP A 65 5.87 -0.33 -11.69
N ASP A 66 7.00 -0.32 -12.41
CA ASP A 66 7.46 -1.49 -13.16
C ASP A 66 7.77 -2.67 -12.23
N VAL A 67 7.59 -3.89 -12.75
CA VAL A 67 7.84 -5.13 -12.01
C VAL A 67 9.26 -5.20 -11.47
N GLU A 68 10.26 -4.67 -12.20
CA GLU A 68 11.64 -4.62 -11.73
C GLU A 68 11.77 -3.68 -10.53
N THR A 69 11.23 -2.46 -10.60
CA THR A 69 11.21 -1.50 -9.49
C THR A 69 10.52 -2.08 -8.25
N LEU A 70 9.37 -2.74 -8.41
CA LEU A 70 8.66 -3.39 -7.31
C LEU A 70 9.48 -4.51 -6.64
N ARG A 71 10.35 -5.18 -7.40
CA ARG A 71 11.24 -6.22 -6.87
C ARG A 71 12.47 -5.63 -6.20
N GLU A 72 13.02 -4.53 -6.73
CA GLU A 72 14.13 -3.81 -6.12
C GLU A 72 13.74 -3.30 -4.73
N HIS A 73 12.53 -2.75 -4.60
CA HIS A 73 11.99 -2.26 -3.34
C HIS A 73 11.25 -3.35 -2.52
N ALA A 74 11.43 -4.63 -2.85
CA ALA A 74 10.86 -5.70 -2.03
C ALA A 74 11.46 -5.68 -0.62
N PHE A 75 10.63 -5.98 0.39
CA PHE A 75 10.99 -5.87 1.81
C PHE A 75 11.31 -4.46 2.32
N GLU A 76 11.10 -3.42 1.50
CA GLU A 76 11.15 -2.03 1.95
C GLU A 76 9.78 -1.55 2.42
N THR A 77 9.79 -0.62 3.37
CA THR A 77 8.57 -0.01 3.87
C THR A 77 8.02 0.97 2.84
N ALA A 78 6.74 0.82 2.51
CA ALA A 78 6.03 1.68 1.59
C ALA A 78 4.59 1.92 2.05
N ILE A 79 4.03 3.02 1.53
CA ILE A 79 2.60 3.32 1.63
C ILE A 79 1.94 2.93 0.30
N PHE A 80 0.98 2.01 0.37
CA PHE A 80 0.20 1.54 -0.76
C PHE A 80 -1.18 2.18 -0.69
N ASN A 81 -1.51 3.05 -1.64
CA ASN A 81 -2.85 3.62 -1.72
C ASN A 81 -3.72 2.67 -2.53
N CYS A 82 -4.60 1.92 -1.87
CA CYS A 82 -5.33 0.84 -2.53
C CYS A 82 -6.84 0.90 -2.31
N ARG A 83 -7.58 0.59 -3.37
CA ARG A 83 -9.03 0.39 -3.33
C ARG A 83 -9.37 -1.04 -2.98
N VAL A 84 -10.21 -1.25 -1.96
CA VAL A 84 -10.66 -2.59 -1.56
C VAL A 84 -11.62 -3.14 -2.61
N VAL A 85 -11.28 -4.28 -3.21
CA VAL A 85 -12.12 -4.96 -4.21
C VAL A 85 -12.88 -6.12 -3.59
N ARG A 86 -12.24 -6.85 -2.67
CA ARG A 86 -12.82 -8.02 -2.00
C ARG A 86 -12.18 -8.23 -0.65
N LYS A 87 -12.91 -8.81 0.30
CA LYS A 87 -12.43 -9.10 1.67
C LYS A 87 -12.27 -10.61 1.95
N ASP A 88 -13.10 -11.47 1.35
CA ASP A 88 -13.09 -12.92 1.59
C ASP A 88 -12.66 -13.73 0.36
N PRO A 89 -11.85 -14.81 0.49
CA PRO A 89 -11.21 -15.33 1.71
C PRO A 89 -9.89 -14.61 2.10
N ASN A 90 -9.42 -13.69 1.26
CA ASN A 90 -8.27 -12.81 1.51
C ASN A 90 -8.61 -11.42 0.96
N ILE A 91 -8.04 -10.38 1.56
CA ILE A 91 -8.19 -9.01 1.10
C ILE A 91 -7.52 -8.87 -0.27
N LEU A 92 -8.34 -8.55 -1.27
CA LEU A 92 -7.90 -8.18 -2.62
C LEU A 92 -8.12 -6.69 -2.79
N VAL A 93 -7.06 -5.98 -3.13
CA VAL A 93 -7.08 -4.55 -3.39
C VAL A 93 -6.55 -4.24 -4.79
N GLU A 94 -6.92 -3.08 -5.32
CA GLU A 94 -6.28 -2.48 -6.48
C GLU A 94 -5.41 -1.34 -6.03
N CYS A 95 -4.10 -1.44 -6.30
CA CYS A 95 -3.15 -0.41 -5.94
C CYS A 95 -3.19 0.71 -6.99
N GLU A 96 -3.48 1.92 -6.53
CA GLU A 96 -3.54 3.11 -7.38
C GLU A 96 -2.19 3.83 -7.44
N SER A 97 -1.45 3.83 -6.33
CA SER A 97 -0.10 4.38 -6.23
C SER A 97 0.67 3.73 -5.08
N ILE A 98 1.99 3.66 -5.23
CA ILE A 98 2.91 3.16 -4.21
C ILE A 98 3.90 4.28 -3.90
N ILE A 99 4.10 4.56 -2.62
CA ILE A 99 5.05 5.57 -2.15
C ILE A 99 6.09 4.84 -1.33
N PHE A 100 7.26 4.63 -1.91
CA PHE A 100 8.43 4.11 -1.21
C PHE A 100 9.01 5.18 -0.29
N GLY A 101 9.53 4.77 0.86
CA GLY A 101 10.27 5.68 1.74
C GLY A 101 11.54 6.19 1.05
N GLU A 102 12.06 7.33 1.49
CA GLU A 102 13.39 7.78 1.05
C GLU A 102 14.44 6.76 1.50
N HIS A 103 15.22 6.24 0.55
CA HIS A 103 16.45 5.53 0.85
C HIS A 103 17.35 6.46 1.66
N PRO A 104 17.79 6.08 2.88
CA PRO A 104 18.83 6.84 3.54
C PRO A 104 20.06 6.76 2.63
N ALA A 105 20.37 7.87 1.94
CA ALA A 105 21.58 7.99 1.17
C ALA A 105 22.75 7.72 2.13
N TYR A 106 23.34 6.54 2.02
CA TYR A 106 24.49 6.16 2.83
C TYR A 106 25.66 7.05 2.41
N HIS A 107 25.84 8.16 3.13
CA HIS A 107 27.06 8.95 3.06
C HIS A 107 28.13 8.17 3.83
N ALA A 108 28.88 7.33 3.10
CA ALA A 108 30.15 6.75 3.54
C ALA A 108 31.26 7.82 3.54
#